data_AF-A0A9E0KMM0-F1
#
_entry.id   AF-A0A9E0KMM0-F1
#
_cell.length_a   1.000
_cell.length_b   1.000
_cell.length_c   1.000
_cell.angle_alpha   90.00
_cell.angle_beta   90.00
_cell.angle_gamma   90.00
#
_symmetry.space_group_name_H-M   'P 1'
#
loop_
_entity.id
_entity.type
_entity.pdbx_description
1 polymer ?
#
loop_
_entity_poly.entity_id
_entity_poly.type
_entity_poly.pdbx_seq_one_letter_code
_entity_poly.pdbx_strand_id
1 'polypeptide(L)'
;MFSASEQTLRLIDDPSAPAYYAVPIDVTHPFRQKEVVREVNSRLNGSKIINSHHILCIRRVYDIETNPTFCYKQNYATPRYSQAFVDWILLNYGEDNGFFESAKATLDARTAS
;
A
#
# COMPACT_ATOMS: atom_id res chain seq x y z
N MET A 1 -0.21 7.81 54.84
CA MET A 1 1.12 7.44 54.33
C MET A 1 0.95 6.98 52.89
N PHE A 2 1.35 7.80 51.92
CA PHE A 2 1.43 7.38 50.52
C PHE A 2 2.89 7.56 50.09
N SER A 3 3.58 6.48 49.74
CA SER A 3 4.84 6.56 49.02
C SER A 3 4.99 5.28 48.19
N ALA A 4 4.60 5.38 46.93
CA ALA A 4 5.10 4.52 45.86
C ALA A 4 5.75 5.47 44.86
N SER A 5 7.08 5.61 44.97
CA SER A 5 7.88 6.34 43.99
C SER A 5 8.06 5.43 42.77
N GLU A 6 7.25 5.64 41.73
CA GLU A 6 7.47 5.06 40.41
C GLU A 6 8.72 5.72 39.80
N GLN A 7 9.82 5.00 39.79
CA GLN A 7 11.03 5.42 39.09
C GLN A 7 10.79 5.31 37.58
N THR A 8 10.34 6.39 36.95
CA THR A 8 10.33 6.52 35.50
C THR A 8 11.77 6.55 34.99
N LEU A 9 12.23 5.46 34.40
CA LEU A 9 13.46 5.44 33.59
C LEU A 9 13.25 6.30 32.34
N ARG A 10 13.86 7.48 32.30
CA ARG A 10 14.00 8.29 31.08
C ARG A 10 15.26 7.88 30.34
N LEU A 11 15.09 7.22 29.19
CA LEU A 11 16.16 7.04 28.22
C LEU A 11 16.01 8.19 27.20
N ILE A 12 16.88 9.21 27.31
CA ILE A 12 17.04 10.40 26.43
C ILE A 12 16.30 11.67 26.91
N ASP A 13 17.09 12.64 27.39
CA ASP A 13 16.71 14.04 27.69
C ASP A 13 17.28 14.98 26.61
N ASP A 14 16.86 14.86 25.35
CA ASP A 14 17.13 15.88 24.32
C ASP A 14 15.82 16.54 23.84
N PRO A 15 15.52 17.77 24.29
CA PRO A 15 14.31 18.50 23.89
C PRO A 15 14.37 19.07 22.45
N SER A 16 15.50 18.96 21.75
CA SER A 16 15.70 19.42 20.38
C SER A 16 15.67 18.31 19.33
N ALA A 17 15.56 17.05 19.77
CA ALA A 17 15.43 15.92 18.86
C ALA A 17 14.11 16.02 18.08
N PRO A 18 14.14 15.98 16.72
CA PRO A 18 12.92 15.84 15.94
C PRO A 18 12.21 14.59 16.41
N ALA A 19 10.98 14.74 16.92
CA ALA A 19 10.21 13.61 17.37
C ALA A 19 9.94 12.68 16.18
N TYR A 20 10.71 11.61 16.10
CA TYR A 20 10.52 10.57 15.11
C TYR A 20 9.32 9.74 15.52
N TYR A 21 8.12 10.24 15.27
CA TYR A 21 6.92 9.43 15.36
C TYR A 21 6.87 8.58 14.10
N ALA A 22 7.16 7.28 14.25
CA ALA A 22 6.83 6.31 13.22
C ALA A 22 5.30 6.38 13.02
N VAL A 23 4.86 7.01 11.91
CA VAL A 23 3.44 7.08 11.57
C VAL A 23 2.92 5.65 11.48
N PRO A 24 1.80 5.29 12.15
CA PRO A 24 1.29 3.93 12.13
C PRO A 24 1.10 3.41 10.70
N ILE A 25 1.39 2.12 10.49
CA ILE A 25 1.23 1.49 9.17
C ILE A 25 -0.23 1.50 8.72
N ASP A 26 -1.18 1.39 9.66
CA ASP A 26 -2.60 1.49 9.33
C ASP A 26 -3.01 2.89 8.83
N VAL A 27 -2.15 3.91 9.00
CA VAL A 27 -2.34 5.26 8.46
C VAL A 27 -1.65 5.41 7.11
N THR A 28 -0.39 4.95 6.99
CA THR A 28 0.38 5.11 5.74
C THR A 28 -0.03 4.11 4.66
N HIS A 29 -0.35 2.89 5.07
CA HIS A 29 -0.71 1.76 4.21
C HIS A 29 -1.98 1.07 4.73
N PRO A 30 -3.13 1.76 4.73
CA PRO A 30 -4.35 1.25 5.33
C PRO A 30 -4.88 0.00 4.62
N PHE A 31 -4.59 -0.19 3.33
CA PHE A 31 -5.32 -1.12 2.49
C PHE A 31 -4.68 -2.50 2.39
N ARG A 32 -5.51 -3.54 2.40
CA ARG A 32 -5.20 -4.86 1.84
C ARG A 32 -5.63 -4.89 0.37
N GLN A 33 -5.19 -5.89 -0.38
CA GLN A 33 -5.53 -6.01 -1.82
C GLN A 33 -7.04 -5.94 -2.12
N LYS A 34 -7.88 -6.58 -1.29
CA LYS A 34 -9.35 -6.52 -1.45
C LYS A 34 -9.92 -5.11 -1.26
N GLU A 35 -9.28 -4.30 -0.42
CA GLU A 35 -9.68 -2.91 -0.18
C GLU A 35 -9.20 -2.01 -1.31
N VAL A 36 -8.02 -2.26 -1.89
CA VAL A 36 -7.59 -1.61 -3.14
C VAL A 36 -8.61 -1.86 -4.25
N VAL A 37 -9.05 -3.11 -4.46
CA VAL A 37 -10.09 -3.43 -5.45
C VAL A 37 -11.37 -2.63 -5.20
N ARG A 38 -11.83 -2.58 -3.94
CA ARG A 38 -13.03 -1.82 -3.56
C ARG A 38 -12.86 -0.34 -3.87
N GLU A 39 -11.74 0.24 -3.50
CA GLU A 39 -11.49 1.67 -3.66
C GLU A 39 -11.39 2.08 -5.12
N VAL A 40 -10.67 1.30 -5.93
CA VAL A 40 -10.59 1.53 -7.38
C VAL A 40 -11.97 1.40 -8.02
N ASN A 41 -12.72 0.33 -7.76
CA ASN A 41 -14.06 0.15 -8.32
C ASN A 41 -15.03 1.26 -7.91
N SER A 42 -14.97 1.70 -6.66
CA SER A 42 -15.75 2.83 -6.14
C SER A 42 -15.50 4.10 -6.96
N ARG A 43 -14.22 4.42 -7.21
CA ARG A 43 -13.81 5.64 -7.93
C ARG A 43 -14.04 5.57 -9.43
N LEU A 44 -13.95 4.39 -10.03
CA LEU A 44 -14.28 4.19 -11.44
C LEU A 44 -15.78 4.29 -11.70
N ASN A 45 -16.62 4.19 -10.67
CA ASN A 45 -18.07 4.39 -10.71
C ASN A 45 -18.76 3.66 -11.89
N GLY A 46 -18.37 2.40 -12.11
CA GLY A 46 -18.94 1.56 -13.17
C GLY A 46 -18.30 1.70 -14.56
N SER A 47 -17.40 2.66 -14.78
CA SER A 47 -16.66 2.80 -16.05
C SER A 47 -15.87 1.53 -16.40
N LYS A 48 -15.35 0.86 -15.36
CA LYS A 48 -14.73 -0.46 -15.43
C LYS A 48 -14.89 -1.14 -14.07
N ILE A 49 -15.09 -2.45 -14.10
CA ILE A 49 -15.12 -3.29 -12.89
C ILE A 49 -13.88 -4.17 -12.90
N ILE A 50 -13.03 -4.01 -11.90
CA ILE A 50 -11.85 -4.83 -11.68
C ILE A 50 -12.06 -5.82 -10.52
N ASN A 51 -11.16 -6.77 -10.41
CA ASN A 51 -11.15 -7.79 -9.37
C ASN A 51 -9.73 -7.98 -8.81
N SER A 52 -9.57 -8.84 -7.81
CA SER A 52 -8.27 -9.10 -7.18
C SER A 52 -7.20 -9.56 -8.17
N HIS A 53 -7.56 -10.29 -9.23
CA HIS A 53 -6.61 -10.76 -10.24
C HIS A 53 -5.96 -9.59 -10.99
N HIS A 54 -6.72 -8.56 -11.37
CA HIS A 54 -6.15 -7.36 -12.02
C HIS A 54 -5.10 -6.67 -11.13
N ILE A 55 -5.38 -6.52 -9.82
CA ILE A 55 -4.42 -5.94 -8.87
C ILE A 55 -3.17 -6.84 -8.72
N LEU A 56 -3.33 -8.16 -8.76
CA LEU A 56 -2.20 -9.09 -8.75
C LEU A 56 -1.32 -8.90 -9.99
N CYS A 57 -1.91 -8.81 -11.19
CA CYS A 57 -1.18 -8.56 -12.43
C CYS A 57 -0.37 -7.26 -12.34
N ILE A 58 -1.01 -6.15 -11.94
CA ILE A 58 -0.34 -4.86 -11.76
C ILE A 58 0.84 -4.97 -10.78
N ARG A 59 0.63 -5.59 -9.62
CA ARG A 59 1.68 -5.76 -8.61
C ARG A 59 2.92 -6.46 -9.15
N ARG A 60 2.72 -7.48 -9.99
CA ARG A 60 3.80 -8.30 -10.55
C ARG A 60 4.47 -7.66 -11.75
N VAL A 61 3.70 -6.95 -12.59
CA VAL A 61 4.26 -6.31 -13.79
C VAL A 61 5.14 -5.12 -13.43
N TYR A 62 4.71 -4.32 -12.44
CA TYR A 62 5.32 -3.06 -12.05
C TYR A 62 6.10 -3.13 -10.72
N ASP A 63 6.36 -4.34 -10.22
CA ASP A 63 7.15 -4.59 -9.00
C ASP A 63 6.76 -3.74 -7.80
N ILE A 64 5.45 -3.56 -7.59
CA ILE A 64 4.87 -2.63 -6.61
C ILE A 64 5.38 -2.89 -5.18
N GLU A 65 5.71 -4.14 -4.85
CA GLU A 65 6.23 -4.52 -3.53
C GLU A 65 7.62 -3.94 -3.23
N THR A 66 8.36 -3.52 -4.25
CA THR A 66 9.68 -2.88 -4.11
C THR A 66 9.57 -1.37 -3.87
N ASN A 67 8.39 -0.79 -4.09
CA ASN A 67 8.15 0.63 -3.92
C ASN A 67 7.52 0.93 -2.54
N PRO A 68 8.29 1.49 -1.57
CA PRO A 68 7.81 1.73 -0.21
C PRO A 68 6.75 2.83 -0.11
N THR A 69 6.57 3.66 -1.15
CA THR A 69 5.48 4.63 -1.22
C THR A 69 4.15 3.95 -1.50
N PHE A 70 4.18 2.81 -2.19
CA PHE A 70 2.97 2.08 -2.61
C PHE A 70 2.67 0.88 -1.73
N CYS A 71 3.71 0.19 -1.27
CA CYS A 71 3.59 -1.08 -0.57
C CYS A 71 4.49 -1.14 0.66
N TYR A 72 3.88 -1.49 1.78
CA TYR A 72 4.57 -1.92 2.97
C TYR A 72 4.47 -3.45 3.09
N LYS A 73 5.62 -4.13 3.12
CA LYS A 73 5.70 -5.58 3.26
C LYS A 73 6.75 -5.95 4.31
N GLN A 74 6.32 -6.67 5.36
CA GLN A 74 7.23 -7.38 6.26
C GLN A 74 7.38 -8.83 5.80
N ASN A 75 8.49 -9.48 6.14
CA ASN A 75 8.83 -10.82 5.66
C ASN A 75 7.75 -11.89 5.90
N TYR A 76 6.96 -11.77 6.97
CA TYR A 76 5.93 -12.75 7.35
C TYR A 76 4.52 -12.15 7.40
N ALA A 77 4.34 -10.89 6.98
CA ALA A 77 3.04 -10.22 7.00
C ALA A 77 2.45 -10.13 5.60
N THR A 78 1.11 -10.04 5.54
CA THR A 78 0.43 -9.71 4.28
C THR A 78 0.81 -8.28 3.87
N PRO A 79 1.15 -8.05 2.59
CA PRO A 79 1.43 -6.70 2.10
C PRO A 79 0.26 -5.74 2.35
N ARG A 80 0.60 -4.50 2.67
CA ARG A 80 -0.32 -3.39 2.88
C ARG A 80 -0.03 -2.30 1.85
N TYR A 81 -1.07 -1.61 1.38
CA TYR A 81 -0.98 -0.64 0.32
C TYR A 81 -1.42 0.74 0.78
N SER A 82 -0.75 1.75 0.24
CA SER A 82 -1.04 3.14 0.49
C SER A 82 -2.18 3.66 -0.39
N GLN A 83 -2.65 4.85 -0.04
CA GLN A 83 -3.55 5.63 -0.88
C GLN A 83 -2.90 5.98 -2.24
N ALA A 84 -1.60 6.32 -2.23
CA ALA A 84 -0.85 6.64 -3.45
C ALA A 84 -0.85 5.49 -4.47
N PHE A 85 -0.88 4.22 -4.03
CA PHE A 85 -1.00 3.10 -4.96
C PHE A 85 -2.34 3.09 -5.69
N VAL A 86 -3.44 3.38 -4.97
CA VAL A 86 -4.78 3.46 -5.57
C VAL A 86 -4.84 4.61 -6.58
N ASP A 87 -4.31 5.77 -6.20
CA ASP A 87 -4.32 6.96 -7.05
C ASP A 87 -3.48 6.75 -8.32
N TRP A 88 -2.33 6.08 -8.18
CA TRP A 88 -1.49 5.70 -9.30
C TRP A 88 -2.21 4.74 -10.27
N ILE A 89 -2.96 3.75 -9.77
CA ILE A 89 -3.77 2.86 -10.63
C ILE A 89 -4.78 3.66 -11.45
N LEU A 90 -5.48 4.60 -10.81
CA LEU A 90 -6.52 5.41 -11.47
C LEU A 90 -5.92 6.36 -12.50
N LEU A 91 -4.76 6.94 -12.21
CA LEU A 91 -4.02 7.78 -13.14
C LEU A 91 -3.65 6.99 -14.40
N ASN A 92 -3.03 5.80 -14.24
CA ASN A 92 -2.63 4.97 -15.37
C ASN A 92 -3.83 4.50 -16.19
N TYR A 93 -4.96 4.20 -15.54
CA TYR A 93 -6.19 3.86 -16.25
C TYR A 93 -6.78 5.06 -17.00
N GLY A 94 -6.70 6.27 -16.42
CA GLY A 94 -7.14 7.50 -17.07
C GLY A 94 -6.29 7.86 -18.30
N GLU A 95 -5.00 7.50 -18.29
CA GLU A 95 -4.09 7.66 -19.42
C GLU A 95 -4.25 6.54 -20.47
N ASP A 96 -4.46 5.30 -20.02
CA ASP A 96 -4.66 4.12 -20.85
C ASP A 96 -5.84 3.28 -20.34
N ASN A 97 -6.98 3.34 -21.03
CA ASN A 97 -8.14 2.52 -20.71
C ASN A 97 -7.88 1.00 -20.86
N GLY A 98 -6.81 0.61 -21.55
CA GLY A 98 -6.33 -0.77 -21.68
C GLY A 98 -5.43 -1.22 -20.53
N PHE A 99 -5.06 -0.33 -19.60
CA PHE A 99 -4.03 -0.56 -18.58
C PHE A 99 -4.12 -1.90 -17.85
N PHE A 100 -5.33 -2.25 -17.36
CA PHE A 100 -5.55 -3.50 -16.63
C PHE A 100 -5.28 -4.75 -17.49
N GLU A 101 -5.63 -4.70 -18.77
CA GLU A 101 -5.53 -5.84 -19.66
C GLU A 101 -4.13 -5.96 -20.24
N SER A 102 -3.48 -4.82 -20.48
CA SER A 102 -2.07 -4.72 -20.79
C SER A 102 -1.22 -5.34 -19.67
N ALA A 103 -1.53 -5.04 -18.40
CA ALA A 103 -0.85 -5.64 -17.26
C ALA A 103 -1.07 -7.16 -17.20
N LYS A 104 -2.29 -7.64 -17.46
CA LYS A 104 -2.56 -9.09 -17.52
C LYS A 104 -1.77 -9.77 -18.64
N ALA A 105 -1.87 -9.27 -19.87
CA ALA A 105 -1.19 -9.83 -21.03
C ALA A 105 0.34 -9.84 -20.86
N THR A 106 0.90 -8.80 -20.25
CA THR A 106 2.34 -8.73 -19.94
C THR A 106 2.74 -9.81 -18.94
N LEU A 107 1.95 -10.03 -17.89
CA LEU A 107 2.24 -11.09 -16.92
C LEU A 107 2.14 -12.48 -17.56
N ASP A 108 1.08 -12.72 -18.34
CA ASP A 108 0.87 -13.98 -19.05
C ASP A 108 2.07 -14.31 -19.96
N ALA A 109 2.57 -13.32 -20.70
CA ALA A 109 3.76 -13.45 -21.54
C ALA A 109 5.04 -13.79 -20.76
N ARG A 110 5.22 -13.19 -19.57
CA ARG A 110 6.36 -13.52 -18.67
C ARG A 110 6.30 -14.95 -18.13
N THR A 111 5.09 -15.49 -17.93
CA THR A 111 4.91 -16.87 -17.43
C THR A 111 4.98 -17.94 -18.51
N ALA A 112 4.81 -17.56 -19.78
CA ALA A 112 4.88 -18.47 -20.93
C ALA A 112 6.30 -18.61 -21.51
N SER A 113 7.27 -17.80 -21.03
CA SER A 113 8.68 -17.81 -21.44
C SER A 113 9.54 -18.56 -20.42
#